data_AF-A0A392P151-F1
#
_entry.id   AF-A0A392P151-F1
#
_cell.length_a   1.000
_cell.length_b   1.000
_cell.length_c   1.000
_cell.angle_alpha   90.00
_cell.angle_beta   90.00
_cell.angle_gamma   90.00
#
_symmetry.space_group_name_H-M   'P 1'
#
loop_
_entity.id
_entity.type
_entity.pdbx_description
1 polymer ?
#
loop_
_entity_poly.entity_id
_entity_poly.type
_entity_poly.pdbx_seq_one_letter_code
_entity_poly.pdbx_strand_id
1 'polypeptide(L)'
;ANLPKEIADYLNKMGARIPNVKPGKATIEYLSKVQASTRFWGGLLLSVLATTSSVLDHYLRRTNAGFAIGFTSVLIIVSARKV
;
A
#
# COMPACT_ATOMS: atom_id res chain seq x y z
N ALA A 1 2.64 -10.54 10.72
CA ALA A 1 1.23 -10.13 10.88
C ALA A 1 1.14 -9.33 12.17
N ASN A 2 1.20 -8.01 12.08
CA ASN A 2 1.25 -7.15 13.27
C ASN A 2 -0.13 -7.15 13.91
N LEU A 3 -0.22 -7.78 15.09
CA LEU A 3 -1.47 -7.95 15.79
C LEU A 3 -1.94 -6.54 16.21
N PRO A 4 -3.17 -6.11 15.89
CA PRO A 4 -3.67 -4.80 16.33
C PRO A 4 -3.63 -4.64 17.87
N LYS A 5 -3.52 -5.76 18.61
CA LYS A 5 -3.15 -5.82 20.04
C LYS A 5 -1.78 -5.20 20.33
N GLU A 6 -0.74 -5.61 19.61
CA GLU A 6 0.62 -5.08 19.82
C GLU A 6 0.67 -3.59 19.49
N ILE A 7 0.03 -3.18 18.39
CA ILE A 7 -0.03 -1.76 17.98
C ILE A 7 -0.76 -0.93 19.05
N ALA A 8 -1.86 -1.42 19.61
CA ALA A 8 -2.58 -0.75 20.70
C ALA A 8 -1.74 -0.69 21.99
N ASP A 9 -0.97 -1.73 22.31
CA ASP A 9 -0.05 -1.74 23.45
C ASP A 9 1.12 -0.77 23.26
N TYR A 10 1.69 -0.70 22.04
CA TYR A 10 2.71 0.29 21.68
C TYR A 10 2.16 1.72 21.74
N LEU A 11 0.95 1.98 21.24
CA LEU A 11 0.30 3.30 21.36
C LEU A 11 0.12 3.69 22.84
N ASN A 12 -0.38 2.78 23.68
CA ASN A 12 -0.51 3.00 25.11
C ASN A 12 0.85 3.24 25.80
N LYS A 13 1.89 2.47 25.45
CA LYS A 13 3.25 2.64 26.00
C LYS A 13 3.92 3.96 25.57
N MET A 14 3.62 4.45 24.37
CA MET A 14 4.10 5.74 23.86
C MET A 14 3.25 6.93 24.33
N GLY A 15 2.21 6.70 25.15
CA GLY A 15 1.30 7.74 25.64
C GLY A 15 0.34 8.29 24.57
N ALA A 16 0.37 7.75 23.35
CA ALA A 16 -0.49 8.13 22.25
C ALA A 16 -1.86 7.45 22.41
N ARG A 17 -2.93 8.23 22.43
CA ARG A 17 -4.32 7.74 22.53
C ARG A 17 -5.09 8.17 21.30
N ILE A 18 -5.89 7.26 20.75
CA ILE A 18 -6.82 7.59 19.68
C ILE A 18 -7.95 8.43 20.32
N PRO A 19 -8.13 9.70 19.94
CA PRO A 19 -9.22 10.52 20.48
C PRO A 19 -10.56 9.84 20.19
N ASN A 20 -11.48 9.89 21.17
CA ASN A 20 -12.84 9.30 21.10
C ASN A 20 -12.94 7.77 21.23
N VAL A 21 -11.84 7.02 21.41
CA VAL A 21 -11.86 5.55 21.59
C VAL A 21 -11.23 5.15 22.92
N LYS A 22 -11.96 4.38 23.75
CA LYS A 22 -11.44 3.91 25.04
C LYS A 22 -10.21 3.00 24.82
N PRO A 23 -9.07 3.28 25.47
CA PRO A 23 -7.86 2.49 25.32
C PRO A 23 -8.08 1.03 25.72
N GLY A 24 -7.55 0.10 24.93
CA GLY A 24 -7.68 -1.35 25.14
C GLY A 24 -8.45 -2.03 24.00
N LYS A 25 -9.45 -2.87 24.34
CA LYS A 25 -10.19 -3.69 23.37
C LYS A 25 -10.83 -2.86 22.24
N ALA A 26 -11.39 -1.69 22.54
CA ALA A 26 -12.04 -0.84 21.54
C ALA A 26 -11.04 -0.25 20.52
N THR A 27 -9.83 0.11 20.97
CA THR A 27 -8.74 0.55 20.07
C THR A 27 -8.30 -0.55 19.11
N ILE A 28 -8.20 -1.79 19.60
CA ILE A 28 -7.81 -2.96 18.80
C ILE A 28 -8.84 -3.23 17.70
N GLU A 29 -10.12 -3.20 18.03
CA GLU A 29 -11.21 -3.43 17.09
C GLU A 29 -11.29 -2.32 16.04
N TYR A 30 -11.13 -1.05 16.44
CA TYR A 30 -11.06 0.08 15.54
C TYR A 30 -9.88 -0.03 14.55
N LEU A 31 -8.68 -0.32 15.06
CA LEU A 31 -7.48 -0.48 14.22
C LEU A 31 -7.63 -1.67 13.27
N SER A 32 -8.23 -2.78 13.72
CA SER A 32 -8.47 -3.94 12.87
C SER A 32 -9.43 -3.62 11.71
N LYS A 33 -10.50 -2.88 11.99
CA LYS A 33 -11.46 -2.44 10.97
C LYS A 33 -10.82 -1.53 9.92
N VAL A 34 -10.05 -0.54 10.37
CA VAL A 34 -9.33 0.37 9.47
C VAL A 34 -8.28 -0.39 8.66
N GLN A 35 -7.50 -1.25 9.29
CA GLN A 35 -6.46 -2.05 8.63
C GLN A 35 -7.03 -2.97 7.54
N ALA A 36 -8.21 -3.56 7.78
CA ALA A 36 -8.91 -4.37 6.79
C ALA A 36 -9.38 -3.53 5.59
N SER A 37 -9.98 -2.36 5.83
CA SER A 37 -10.42 -1.44 4.78
C SER A 37 -9.24 -0.93 3.93
N THR A 38 -8.16 -0.50 4.59
CA THR A 38 -6.95 -0.01 3.90
C THR A 38 -6.28 -1.12 3.10
N ARG A 39 -6.24 -2.36 3.60
CA ARG A 39 -5.72 -3.51 2.85
C ARG A 39 -6.54 -3.82 1.61
N PHE A 40 -7.86 -3.69 1.69
CA PHE A 40 -8.73 -3.94 0.54
C PHE A 40 -8.47 -2.92 -0.58
N TRP A 41 -8.46 -1.62 -0.25
CA TRP A 41 -8.16 -0.56 -1.22
C TRP A 41 -6.71 -0.60 -1.72
N GLY A 42 -5.75 -0.87 -0.83
CA GLY A 42 -4.34 -1.02 -1.20
C GLY A 42 -4.09 -2.21 -2.13
N GLY A 43 -4.75 -3.34 -1.86
CA GLY A 43 -4.69 -4.53 -2.72
C GLY A 43 -5.32 -4.31 -4.09
N LEU A 44 -6.46 -3.61 -4.14
CA LEU A 44 -7.12 -3.25 -5.40
C LEU A 44 -6.22 -2.34 -6.26
N LEU A 45 -5.60 -1.33 -5.66
CA LEU A 45 -4.67 -0.45 -6.38
C LEU A 45 -3.42 -1.18 -6.85
N LEU A 46 -2.84 -2.06 -6.01
CA LEU A 46 -1.72 -2.91 -6.43
C LEU A 46 -2.10 -3.84 -7.58
N SER A 47 -3.29 -4.44 -7.54
CA SER A 47 -3.76 -5.32 -8.61
C SER A 47 -3.90 -4.54 -9.92
N VAL A 48 -4.46 -3.33 -9.89
CA VAL A 48 -4.59 -2.48 -11.08
C VAL A 48 -3.22 -2.09 -11.63
N LEU A 49 -2.27 -1.69 -10.78
CA LEU A 49 -0.90 -1.38 -11.21
C LEU A 49 -0.20 -2.60 -11.80
N ALA A 50 -0.34 -3.78 -11.18
CA ALA A 50 0.25 -5.02 -11.65
C ALA A 50 -0.34 -5.45 -13.00
N THR A 51 -1.67 -5.40 -13.16
CA THR A 51 -2.35 -5.68 -14.43
C THR A 51 -1.92 -4.69 -15.51
N THR A 52 -1.84 -3.40 -15.20
CA THR A 52 -1.39 -2.37 -16.15
C THR A 52 0.04 -2.64 -16.61
N SER A 53 0.94 -2.96 -15.67
CA SER A 53 2.32 -3.34 -15.97
C SER A 53 2.40 -4.58 -16.86
N SER A 54 1.62 -5.62 -16.55
CA SER A 54 1.61 -6.88 -17.30
C SER A 54 1.04 -6.72 -18.71
N VAL A 55 -0.02 -5.93 -18.88
CA VAL A 55 -0.60 -5.60 -20.20
C VAL A 55 0.38 -4.79 -21.04
N LEU A 56 1.07 -3.82 -20.42
CA LEU A 56 2.07 -3.00 -21.08
C LEU A 56 3.25 -3.86 -21.55
N ASP A 57 3.79 -4.74 -20.69
CA ASP A 57 4.86 -5.69 -21.05
C ASP A 57 4.44 -6.59 -22.23
N HIS A 58 3.20 -7.10 -22.21
CA HIS A 58 2.67 -7.93 -23.30
C HIS A 58 2.54 -7.17 -24.62
N TYR A 59 2.12 -5.90 -24.58
CA TYR A 59 2.03 -5.03 -25.76
C TYR A 59 3.42 -4.71 -26.31
N LEU A 60 4.37 -4.30 -25.45
CA LEU A 60 5.74 -3.96 -25.86
C LEU A 60 6.49 -5.17 -26.44
N ARG A 61 6.26 -6.38 -25.93
CA ARG A 61 6.84 -7.61 -26.50
C ARG A 61 6.35 -7.91 -27.91
N ARG A 62 5.10 -7.54 -28.27
CA ARG A 62 4.58 -7.72 -29.64
C ARG A 62 5.17 -6.74 -30.64
N THR A 63 5.59 -5.56 -30.20
CA THR A 63 6.10 -4.47 -31.08
C THR A 63 7.61 -4.52 -31.33
N ASN A 64 8.23 -5.71 -31.24
CA ASN A 64 9.52 -6.03 -31.85
C ASN A 64 10.67 -5.02 -31.60
N ALA A 65 10.73 -4.42 -30.41
CA ALA A 65 11.84 -3.58 -30.00
C ALA A 65 12.37 -4.14 -28.68
N GLY A 66 13.65 -4.48 -28.63
CA GLY A 66 14.42 -4.74 -27.39
C GLY A 66 14.54 -3.50 -26.49
N PHE A 67 13.51 -2.66 -26.49
CA PHE A 67 13.36 -1.46 -25.72
C PHE A 67 12.67 -1.86 -24.42
N ALA A 68 13.48 -2.30 -23.48
CA ALA A 68 13.13 -2.35 -22.07
C ALA A 68 12.92 -0.91 -21.53
N ILE A 69 11.99 -0.14 -22.11
CA ILE A 69 11.23 0.86 -21.32
C ILE A 69 10.23 0.09 -20.45
N GLY A 70 10.71 -0.94 -19.78
CA GLY A 70 9.94 -1.76 -18.87
C GLY A 70 10.20 -1.20 -17.50
N PHE A 71 9.26 -0.43 -16.97
CA PHE A 71 9.17 -0.05 -15.57
C PHE A 71 10.26 0.88 -15.00
N THR A 72 11.55 0.55 -15.12
CA THR A 72 12.68 1.30 -14.52
C THR A 72 12.79 2.72 -15.07
N SER A 73 12.64 2.91 -16.38
CA SER A 73 12.67 4.24 -17.00
C SER A 73 11.46 5.09 -16.65
N VAL A 74 10.26 4.50 -16.55
CA VAL A 74 9.05 5.23 -16.08
C VAL A 74 9.19 5.63 -14.61
N LEU A 75 9.72 4.73 -13.76
CA LEU A 75 10.04 5.03 -12.36
C LEU A 75 11.05 6.17 -12.25
N ILE A 76 12.13 6.15 -13.04
CA ILE A 76 13.13 7.24 -13.06
C ILE A 76 12.47 8.56 -13.48
N ILE A 77 11.63 8.57 -14.53
CA ILE A 77 10.96 9.80 -15.02
C ILE A 77 10.00 10.37 -13.97
N VAL A 78 9.19 9.54 -13.31
CA VAL A 78 8.27 9.99 -12.25
C VAL A 78 9.04 10.46 -11.02
N SER A 79 10.10 9.75 -10.63
CA SER A 79 10.94 10.12 -9.47
C SER A 79 11.73 11.40 -9.71
N ALA A 80 12.18 11.63 -10.94
CA ALA A 80 12.92 12.84 -11.32
C ALA A 80 11.99 14.05 -11.52
N ARG A 81 10.70 13.82 -11.82
CA ARG A 81 9.70 14.89 -11.88
C ARG A 81 9.34 15.33 -10.46
N LYS A 82 10.19 16.20 -9.92
CA LYS A 82 9.94 16.93 -8.68
C LYS A 82 8.67 17.78 -8.86
N VAL A 83 7.64 17.47 -8.08
CA VAL A 83 6.52 18.39 -7.81
C VAL A 83 7.02 19.47 -6.87
#